data_AF-A0A250JHR6-F1
#
_entry.id   AF-A0A250JHR6-F1
#
_cell.length_a   1.000
_cell.length_b   1.000
_cell.length_c   1.000
_cell.angle_alpha   90.00
_cell.angle_beta   90.00
_cell.angle_gamma   90.00
#
_symmetry.space_group_name_H-M   'P 1'
#
loop_
_entity.id
_entity.type
_entity.pdbx_description
1 polymer ?
#
loop_
_entity_poly.entity_id
_entity_poly.type
_entity_poly.pdbx_seq_one_letter_code
_entity_poly.pdbx_strand_id
1 'polypeptide(L)'
;MTASSPASVQDEKINWVASIPFIGMHLMCLFVFVTGARPVDVAVCVGLYVLRMWGITAGFHRYFSHRAYQAGRGFQFFLALVGTLALQKGPLWWAAHHRHHHRYSDQEQDIHSPLQKGFWWSHVGWIICDKYGETRYEHIKDFARFPELVWLNKLHALPGVLLAVALYFLGGFSMLVWGFFVSTTLLYHGTFTINSLSHVFGSRRYKTTDTSRNNWLLALITLGEGWHNNHHYYQNTANQGWFWWEVDLSYYSLKALSWVGLVSKLRTPSEQVKNVYLKYTPEERAALNAPLFSWSAPLAARKKAAEQKVKAAEEKVREALAAAADSLPSAQEPQGLLKP
;
A
#
# COMPACT_ATOMS: atom_id res chain seq x y z
N MET A 1 3.36 -26.83 26.32
CA MET A 1 3.20 -26.61 24.87
C MET A 1 1.71 -26.45 24.60
N THR A 2 1.20 -25.23 24.66
CA THR A 2 -0.21 -24.95 24.39
C THR A 2 -0.40 -24.81 22.89
N ALA A 3 -1.19 -25.71 22.32
CA ALA A 3 -1.51 -25.73 20.90
C ALA A 3 -2.11 -24.37 20.49
N SER A 4 -1.50 -23.75 19.48
CA SER A 4 -2.06 -22.58 18.81
C SER A 4 -3.38 -22.97 18.17
N SER A 5 -4.47 -22.28 18.54
CA SER A 5 -5.75 -22.37 17.84
C SER A 5 -5.54 -22.17 16.33
N PRO A 6 -6.18 -22.96 15.45
CA PRO A 6 -6.15 -22.70 14.02
C PRO A 6 -6.79 -21.32 13.79
N ALA A 7 -6.06 -20.41 13.16
CA ALA A 7 -6.58 -19.12 12.75
C ALA A 7 -7.89 -19.36 11.97
N SER A 8 -9.01 -18.88 12.50
CA SER A 8 -10.29 -18.99 11.83
C SER A 8 -10.15 -18.39 10.44
N VAL A 9 -10.40 -19.17 9.39
CA VAL A 9 -10.44 -18.67 8.01
C VAL A 9 -11.66 -17.76 7.90
N GLN A 10 -11.51 -16.50 8.29
CA GLN A 10 -12.54 -15.50 8.06
C GLN A 10 -12.63 -15.23 6.57
N ASP A 11 -13.84 -15.31 6.03
CA ASP A 11 -14.12 -14.88 4.66
C ASP A 11 -13.88 -13.37 4.49
N GLU A 12 -13.64 -12.93 3.26
CA GLU A 12 -13.58 -11.51 2.90
C GLU A 12 -14.97 -10.87 2.98
N LYS A 13 -15.43 -10.59 4.21
CA LYS A 13 -16.71 -9.96 4.50
C LYS A 13 -16.48 -8.65 5.24
N ILE A 14 -17.28 -7.64 4.89
CA ILE A 14 -17.30 -6.36 5.61
C ILE A 14 -18.01 -6.58 6.94
N ASN A 15 -17.35 -6.21 8.03
CA ASN A 15 -18.00 -6.19 9.34
C ASN A 15 -18.60 -4.81 9.59
N TRP A 16 -19.90 -4.67 9.29
CA TRP A 16 -20.62 -3.41 9.44
C TRP A 16 -20.60 -2.87 10.88
N VAL A 17 -20.67 -3.75 11.88
CA VAL A 17 -20.66 -3.36 13.30
C VAL A 17 -19.28 -2.85 13.71
N ALA A 18 -18.21 -3.57 13.37
CA ALA A 18 -16.84 -3.11 13.61
C ALA A 18 -16.49 -1.84 12.82
N SER A 19 -17.20 -1.57 11.72
CA SER A 19 -17.03 -0.39 10.87
C SER A 19 -17.78 0.85 11.36
N ILE A 20 -18.60 0.76 12.41
CA ILE A 20 -19.35 1.91 12.97
C ILE A 20 -18.43 3.13 13.24
N PRO A 21 -17.24 2.98 13.86
CA PRO A 21 -16.35 4.12 14.06
C PRO A 21 -15.89 4.76 12.75
N PHE A 22 -15.60 3.95 11.72
CA PHE A 22 -15.21 4.45 10.40
C PHE A 22 -16.35 5.22 9.73
N ILE A 23 -17.57 4.69 9.77
CA ILE A 23 -18.78 5.38 9.26
C ILE A 23 -19.02 6.68 10.04
N GLY A 24 -18.90 6.62 11.36
CA GLY A 24 -19.02 7.77 12.26
C GLY A 24 -18.06 8.90 11.89
N MET A 25 -16.79 8.59 11.57
CA MET A 25 -15.83 9.60 11.13
C MET A 25 -16.30 10.39 9.90
N HIS A 26 -16.97 9.72 8.95
CA HIS A 26 -17.51 10.36 7.74
C HIS A 26 -18.78 11.16 8.05
N LEU A 27 -19.70 10.61 8.84
CA LEU A 27 -20.93 11.29 9.21
C LEU A 27 -20.66 12.55 10.04
N MET A 28 -19.64 12.53 10.90
CA MET A 28 -19.23 13.70 11.68
C MET A 28 -18.75 14.87 10.80
N CYS A 29 -18.32 14.62 9.56
CA CYS A 29 -18.00 15.69 8.61
C CYS A 29 -19.21 16.53 8.23
N LEU A 30 -20.46 16.02 8.34
CA LEU A 30 -21.65 16.80 8.01
C LEU A 30 -21.91 17.95 8.98
N PHE A 31 -21.30 17.92 10.18
CA PHE A 31 -21.42 19.02 11.13
C PHE A 31 -20.72 20.31 10.69
N VAL A 32 -19.96 20.30 9.58
CA VAL A 32 -19.46 21.55 8.97
C VAL A 32 -20.58 22.54 8.62
N PHE A 33 -21.79 22.04 8.30
CA PHE A 33 -22.97 22.87 8.04
C PHE A 33 -23.54 23.51 9.31
N VAL A 34 -23.21 22.98 10.49
CA VAL A 34 -23.62 23.51 11.79
C VAL A 34 -22.55 24.45 12.34
N THR A 35 -21.27 24.06 12.23
CA THR A 35 -20.17 24.79 12.86
C THR A 35 -19.66 25.95 12.00
N GLY A 36 -19.96 25.96 10.69
CA GLY A 36 -19.33 26.86 9.73
C GLY A 36 -17.83 26.57 9.57
N ALA A 37 -17.09 27.47 8.92
CA ALA A 37 -15.67 27.31 8.60
C ALA A 37 -14.86 28.52 9.10
N ARG A 38 -14.47 28.53 10.38
CA ARG A 38 -13.58 29.58 10.90
C ARG A 38 -12.20 29.41 10.27
N PRO A 39 -11.48 30.50 9.89
CA PRO A 39 -10.16 30.38 9.28
C PRO A 39 -9.16 29.55 10.09
N VAL A 40 -9.19 29.66 11.43
CA VAL A 40 -8.35 28.85 12.33
C VAL A 40 -8.67 27.35 12.24
N ASP A 41 -9.93 26.97 12.10
CA ASP A 41 -10.35 25.57 12.00
C ASP A 41 -9.88 24.95 10.69
N VAL A 42 -9.98 25.70 9.60
CA VAL A 42 -9.48 25.28 8.28
C VAL A 42 -7.95 25.17 8.30
N ALA A 43 -7.25 26.13 8.91
CA ALA A 43 -5.79 26.07 9.07
C ALA A 43 -5.35 24.84 9.88
N VAL A 44 -6.04 24.54 10.99
CA VAL A 44 -5.79 23.34 11.81
C VAL A 44 -6.10 22.06 11.02
N CYS A 45 -7.19 22.03 10.25
CA CYS A 45 -7.54 20.92 9.36
C CYS A 45 -6.42 20.63 8.35
N VAL A 46 -5.93 21.65 7.64
CA VAL A 46 -4.83 21.51 6.67
C VAL A 46 -3.53 21.10 7.37
N GLY A 47 -3.17 21.75 8.48
CA GLY A 47 -1.96 21.44 9.23
C GLY A 47 -1.94 19.99 9.73
N LEU A 48 -3.06 19.50 10.27
CA LEU A 48 -3.19 18.12 10.74
C LEU A 48 -3.27 17.12 9.59
N TYR A 49 -3.84 17.48 8.44
CA TYR A 49 -3.75 16.66 7.23
C TYR A 49 -2.28 16.45 6.84
N VAL A 50 -1.52 17.53 6.70
CA VAL A 50 -0.10 17.49 6.28
C VAL A 50 0.75 16.73 7.31
N LEU A 51 0.60 17.01 8.61
CA LEU A 51 1.37 16.34 9.66
C LEU A 51 1.14 14.83 9.67
N ARG A 52 -0.11 14.40 9.52
CA ARG A 52 -0.46 12.97 9.56
C ARG A 52 -0.14 12.25 8.26
N MET A 53 -0.33 12.90 7.11
CA MET A 53 0.17 12.39 5.83
C MET A 53 1.67 12.18 5.92
N TRP A 54 2.42 13.16 6.45
CA TRP A 54 3.85 13.02 6.69
C TRP A 54 4.20 11.85 7.62
N GLY A 55 3.43 11.63 8.68
CA GLY A 55 3.58 10.45 9.55
C GLY A 55 3.42 9.12 8.83
N ILE A 56 2.45 9.04 7.91
CA ILE A 56 2.25 7.87 7.04
C ILE A 56 3.42 7.73 6.05
N THR A 57 3.78 8.78 5.33
CA THR A 57 4.77 8.70 4.25
C THR A 57 6.20 8.57 4.76
N ALA A 58 6.65 9.47 5.62
CA ALA A 58 8.00 9.47 6.16
C ALA A 58 8.20 8.33 7.18
N GLY A 59 7.19 8.07 8.01
CA GLY A 59 7.23 7.06 9.06
C GLY A 59 6.81 5.68 8.57
N PHE A 60 5.49 5.43 8.48
CA PHE A 60 4.97 4.09 8.22
C PHE A 60 5.51 3.50 6.91
N HIS A 61 5.52 4.30 5.85
CA HIS A 61 5.92 3.85 4.54
C HIS A 61 7.45 3.78 4.37
N ARG A 62 8.13 4.92 4.32
CA ARG A 62 9.55 4.97 3.94
C ARG A 62 10.47 4.37 5.01
N TYR A 63 10.14 4.55 6.29
CA TYR A 63 10.96 4.02 7.39
C TYR A 63 10.58 2.58 7.76
N PHE A 64 9.36 2.35 8.23
CA PHE A 64 8.97 1.05 8.77
C PHE A 64 8.81 -0.01 7.68
N SER A 65 8.19 0.30 6.54
CA SER A 65 8.02 -0.67 5.47
C SER A 65 9.30 -0.89 4.66
N HIS A 66 9.98 0.17 4.24
CA HIS A 66 11.07 0.08 3.25
C HIS A 66 12.49 0.27 3.76
N ARG A 67 12.67 0.75 5.00
CA ARG A 67 14.00 1.05 5.57
C ARG A 67 14.82 1.98 4.67
N ALA A 68 14.16 2.96 4.08
CA ALA A 68 14.77 3.89 3.12
C ALA A 68 15.80 4.84 3.76
N TYR A 69 15.82 4.95 5.08
CA TYR A 69 16.76 5.75 5.85
C TYR A 69 16.93 5.19 7.27
N GLN A 70 17.86 5.77 8.04
CA GLN A 70 18.12 5.41 9.44
C GLN A 70 17.68 6.54 10.38
N ALA A 71 17.18 6.17 11.55
CA ALA A 71 16.79 7.08 12.62
C ALA A 71 17.14 6.43 13.96
N GLY A 72 17.45 7.25 14.97
CA GLY A 72 17.64 6.78 16.34
C GLY A 72 16.34 6.30 16.98
N ARG A 73 16.42 5.53 18.07
CA ARG A 73 15.26 4.92 18.74
C ARG A 73 14.19 5.93 19.16
N GLY A 74 14.60 7.10 19.67
CA GLY A 74 13.67 8.17 20.04
C GLY A 74 12.89 8.72 18.84
N PHE A 75 13.59 9.05 17.73
CA PHE A 75 12.94 9.55 16.53
C PHE A 75 12.12 8.47 15.80
N GLN A 76 12.55 7.21 15.87
CA GLN A 76 11.75 6.05 15.45
C GLN A 76 10.40 6.02 16.17
N PHE A 77 10.38 6.15 17.51
CA PHE A 77 9.13 6.18 18.26
C PHE A 77 8.29 7.42 17.92
N PHE A 78 8.92 8.57 17.73
CA PHE A 78 8.24 9.78 17.27
C PHE A 78 7.53 9.58 15.93
N LEU A 79 8.22 9.00 14.93
CA LEU A 79 7.62 8.68 13.62
C LEU A 79 6.42 7.73 13.78
N ALA A 80 6.54 6.72 14.65
CA ALA A 80 5.44 5.81 14.94
C ALA A 80 4.24 6.54 15.57
N LEU A 81 4.49 7.41 16.55
CA LEU A 81 3.46 8.17 17.26
C LEU A 81 2.73 9.13 16.31
N VAL A 82 3.46 9.91 15.51
CA VAL A 82 2.87 10.82 14.53
C VAL A 82 2.03 10.05 13.50
N GLY A 83 2.52 8.91 13.01
CA GLY A 83 1.76 8.05 12.10
C GLY A 83 0.45 7.52 12.71
N THR A 84 0.43 7.17 14.00
CA THR A 84 -0.81 6.71 14.66
C THR A 84 -1.88 7.78 14.80
N LEU A 85 -1.54 9.07 14.71
CA LEU A 85 -2.54 10.15 14.66
C LEU A 85 -3.43 10.06 13.42
N ALA A 86 -3.00 9.34 12.38
CA ALA A 86 -3.79 9.07 11.17
C ALA A 86 -4.93 8.07 11.38
N LEU A 87 -4.95 7.33 12.50
CA LEU A 87 -5.92 6.27 12.79
C LEU A 87 -5.99 5.14 11.74
N GLN A 88 -4.91 4.89 11.01
CA GLN A 88 -4.81 3.79 10.04
C GLN A 88 -4.19 2.52 10.64
N LYS A 89 -4.67 2.13 11.82
CA LYS A 89 -4.10 1.05 12.65
C LYS A 89 -2.66 1.34 13.09
N GLY A 90 -2.00 0.34 13.68
CA GLY A 90 -0.67 0.50 14.27
C GLY A 90 0.49 0.46 13.26
N PRO A 91 1.67 1.02 13.61
CA PRO A 91 2.84 1.10 12.73
C PRO A 91 3.31 -0.26 12.22
N LEU A 92 3.30 -1.29 13.08
CA LEU A 92 3.76 -2.63 12.72
C LEU A 92 2.73 -3.35 11.85
N TRP A 93 1.44 -3.17 12.15
CA TRP A 93 0.35 -3.66 11.31
C TRP A 93 0.47 -3.08 9.90
N TRP A 94 0.58 -1.76 9.80
CA TRP A 94 0.63 -1.04 8.52
C TRP A 94 1.84 -1.49 7.71
N ALA A 95 3.03 -1.50 8.32
CA ALA A 95 4.26 -1.88 7.63
C ALA A 95 4.28 -3.35 7.20
N ALA A 96 3.73 -4.27 8.01
CA ALA A 96 3.63 -5.68 7.64
C ALA A 96 2.72 -5.89 6.42
N HIS A 97 1.54 -5.25 6.39
CA HIS A 97 0.63 -5.33 5.24
C HIS A 97 1.21 -4.68 3.99
N HIS A 98 1.91 -3.56 4.15
CA HIS A 98 2.56 -2.89 3.02
C HIS A 98 3.69 -3.73 2.41
N ARG A 99 4.51 -4.38 3.24
CA ARG A 99 5.54 -5.32 2.77
C ARG A 99 4.93 -6.53 2.07
N HIS A 100 3.77 -7.01 2.55
CA HIS A 100 3.02 -8.07 1.89
C HIS A 100 2.49 -7.63 0.52
N HIS A 101 1.90 -6.43 0.43
CA HIS A 101 1.48 -5.83 -0.83
C HIS A 101 2.63 -5.76 -1.84
N HIS A 102 3.78 -5.21 -1.47
CA HIS A 102 4.93 -5.13 -2.38
C HIS A 102 5.44 -6.49 -2.87
N ARG A 103 5.31 -7.55 -2.06
CA ARG A 103 5.71 -8.90 -2.47
C ARG A 103 4.74 -9.51 -3.48
N TYR A 104 3.45 -9.19 -3.37
CA TYR A 104 2.39 -9.83 -4.13
C TYR A 104 1.56 -8.86 -4.98
N SER A 105 2.05 -7.65 -5.23
CA SER A 105 1.28 -6.55 -5.83
C SER A 105 0.56 -6.99 -7.08
N ASP A 106 -0.75 -6.74 -7.14
CA ASP A 106 -1.66 -7.16 -8.22
C ASP A 106 -1.76 -8.67 -8.50
N GLN A 107 -1.28 -9.52 -7.59
CA GLN A 107 -1.52 -10.96 -7.57
C GLN A 107 -2.68 -11.29 -6.62
N GLU A 108 -3.18 -12.53 -6.64
CA GLU A 108 -4.34 -12.95 -5.83
C GLU A 108 -4.16 -12.72 -4.32
N GLN A 109 -2.92 -12.78 -3.83
CA GLN A 109 -2.60 -12.58 -2.42
C GLN A 109 -2.60 -11.10 -2.02
N ASP A 110 -2.63 -10.16 -2.97
CA ASP A 110 -2.69 -8.73 -2.69
C ASP A 110 -4.08 -8.32 -2.20
N ILE A 111 -4.15 -8.01 -0.90
CA ILE A 111 -5.39 -7.79 -0.16
C ILE A 111 -6.16 -6.53 -0.62
N HIS A 112 -5.48 -5.63 -1.32
CA HIS A 112 -6.06 -4.37 -1.80
C HIS A 112 -5.72 -4.09 -3.26
N SER A 113 -5.50 -5.13 -4.07
CA SER A 113 -5.35 -4.97 -5.53
C SER A 113 -6.69 -4.56 -6.18
N PRO A 114 -6.74 -3.43 -6.91
CA PRO A 114 -7.91 -3.09 -7.70
C PRO A 114 -8.09 -4.01 -8.92
N LEU A 115 -7.00 -4.65 -9.40
CA LEU A 115 -7.07 -5.59 -10.51
C LEU A 115 -7.79 -6.88 -10.11
N GLN A 116 -7.51 -7.41 -8.91
CA GLN A 116 -8.08 -8.67 -8.44
C GLN A 116 -9.43 -8.49 -7.75
N LYS A 117 -9.58 -7.45 -6.93
CA LYS A 117 -10.75 -7.27 -6.04
C LYS A 117 -11.65 -6.10 -6.43
N GLY A 118 -11.26 -5.31 -7.43
CA GLY A 118 -12.02 -4.15 -7.91
C GLY A 118 -11.71 -2.85 -7.16
N PHE A 119 -12.08 -1.73 -7.78
CA PHE A 119 -11.73 -0.39 -7.31
C PHE A 119 -12.22 -0.07 -5.90
N TRP A 120 -13.51 -0.29 -5.61
CA TRP A 120 -14.10 0.07 -4.31
C TRP A 120 -13.56 -0.78 -3.15
N TRP A 121 -13.23 -2.04 -3.42
CA TRP A 121 -12.57 -2.90 -2.44
C TRP A 121 -11.17 -2.37 -2.10
N SER A 122 -10.36 -2.11 -3.13
CA SER A 122 -9.01 -1.55 -2.98
C SER A 122 -9.00 -0.19 -2.29
N HIS A 123 -10.01 0.65 -2.57
CA HIS A 123 -10.11 1.98 -1.98
C HIS A 123 -10.58 1.95 -0.52
N VAL A 124 -11.63 1.19 -0.18
CA VAL A 124 -12.20 1.19 1.19
C VAL A 124 -12.48 -0.22 1.71
N GLY A 125 -13.03 -1.12 0.91
CA GLY A 125 -13.54 -2.41 1.41
C GLY A 125 -12.53 -3.24 2.22
N TRP A 126 -11.25 -3.25 1.81
CA TRP A 126 -10.23 -4.07 2.48
C TRP A 126 -9.91 -3.62 3.92
N ILE A 127 -9.95 -2.32 4.21
CA ILE A 127 -9.52 -1.78 5.52
C ILE A 127 -10.55 -2.08 6.62
N ILE A 128 -11.82 -2.22 6.22
CA ILE A 128 -12.98 -2.53 7.07
C ILE A 128 -13.33 -4.03 7.08
N CYS A 129 -12.43 -4.87 6.55
CA CYS A 129 -12.55 -6.32 6.60
C CYS A 129 -11.76 -6.89 7.79
N ASP A 130 -12.41 -7.68 8.64
CA ASP A 130 -11.80 -8.26 9.85
C ASP A 130 -10.68 -9.26 9.56
N LYS A 131 -10.75 -9.93 8.40
CA LYS A 131 -9.74 -10.90 7.94
C LYS A 131 -8.32 -10.33 7.97
N TYR A 132 -8.18 -9.02 7.75
CA TYR A 132 -6.90 -8.32 7.74
C TYR A 132 -6.70 -7.46 9.00
N GLY A 133 -7.41 -7.75 10.09
CA GLY A 133 -7.33 -7.04 11.36
C GLY A 133 -6.03 -7.29 12.13
N GLU A 134 -5.48 -8.50 12.05
CA GLU A 134 -4.34 -8.91 12.86
C GLU A 134 -2.99 -8.42 12.33
N THR A 135 -2.04 -8.18 13.25
CA THR A 135 -0.67 -7.80 12.88
C THR A 135 0.17 -9.04 12.58
N ARG A 136 0.68 -9.17 11.35
CA ARG A 136 1.60 -10.23 10.93
C ARG A 136 3.05 -9.93 11.32
N TYR A 137 3.39 -10.14 12.60
CA TYR A 137 4.70 -9.81 13.16
C TYR A 137 5.87 -10.52 12.44
N GLU A 138 5.62 -11.67 11.83
CA GLU A 138 6.58 -12.43 11.04
C GLU A 138 7.13 -11.65 9.83
N HIS A 139 6.38 -10.68 9.31
CA HIS A 139 6.80 -9.82 8.19
C HIS A 139 7.51 -8.53 8.63
N ILE A 140 7.56 -8.25 9.94
CA ILE A 140 8.06 -7.00 10.51
C ILE A 140 8.93 -7.24 11.77
N LYS A 141 9.58 -8.41 11.86
CA LYS A 141 10.41 -8.84 13.01
C LYS A 141 11.48 -7.84 13.41
N ASP A 142 11.99 -7.13 12.43
CA ASP A 142 13.04 -6.14 12.54
C ASP A 142 12.65 -4.90 13.36
N PHE A 143 11.34 -4.58 13.41
CA PHE A 143 10.77 -3.55 14.30
C PHE A 143 9.92 -4.13 15.44
N ALA A 144 9.38 -5.35 15.30
CA ALA A 144 8.63 -6.02 16.36
C ALA A 144 9.46 -6.32 17.62
N ARG A 145 10.79 -6.30 17.50
CA ARG A 145 11.72 -6.42 18.64
C ARG A 145 11.69 -5.23 19.61
N PHE A 146 11.09 -4.10 19.25
CA PHE A 146 11.01 -2.90 20.08
C PHE A 146 9.69 -2.88 20.88
N PRO A 147 9.71 -3.06 22.22
CA PRO A 147 8.48 -3.16 23.02
C PRO A 147 7.58 -1.93 22.93
N GLU A 148 8.16 -0.74 22.84
CA GLU A 148 7.42 0.52 22.72
C GLU A 148 6.62 0.61 21.41
N LEU A 149 7.13 0.02 20.33
CA LEU A 149 6.41 -0.06 19.05
C LEU A 149 5.31 -1.10 19.09
N VAL A 150 5.52 -2.23 19.76
CA VAL A 150 4.49 -3.25 19.96
C VAL A 150 3.35 -2.71 20.84
N TRP A 151 3.68 -1.99 21.91
CA TRP A 151 2.71 -1.32 22.76
C TRP A 151 1.89 -0.29 21.98
N LEU A 152 2.57 0.61 21.25
CA LEU A 152 1.90 1.63 20.43
C LEU A 152 1.08 0.99 19.29
N ASN A 153 1.54 -0.13 18.73
CA ASN A 153 0.78 -0.88 17.72
C ASN A 153 -0.52 -1.45 18.25
N LYS A 154 -0.56 -1.90 19.51
CA LYS A 154 -1.78 -2.37 20.18
C LYS A 154 -2.71 -1.21 20.56
N LEU A 155 -2.14 -0.09 21.01
CA LEU A 155 -2.89 1.10 21.44
C LEU A 155 -2.95 2.18 20.35
N HIS A 156 -2.92 1.78 19.07
CA HIS A 156 -2.75 2.71 17.96
C HIS A 156 -3.84 3.78 17.85
N ALA A 157 -5.03 3.53 18.41
CA ALA A 157 -6.13 4.49 18.41
C ALA A 157 -5.96 5.59 19.47
N LEU A 158 -5.22 5.31 20.56
CA LEU A 158 -5.12 6.20 21.71
C LEU A 158 -4.57 7.60 21.34
N PRO A 159 -3.47 7.75 20.57
CA PRO A 159 -2.97 9.07 20.19
C PRO A 159 -3.99 9.89 19.40
N GLY A 160 -4.74 9.27 18.48
CA GLY A 160 -5.79 9.93 17.72
C GLY A 160 -6.96 10.37 18.61
N VAL A 161 -7.40 9.52 19.54
CA VAL A 161 -8.45 9.88 20.51
C VAL A 161 -8.02 11.04 21.40
N LEU A 162 -6.79 11.02 21.90
CA LEU A 162 -6.25 12.13 22.71
C LEU A 162 -6.17 13.43 21.91
N LEU A 163 -5.79 13.36 20.63
CA LEU A 163 -5.81 14.52 19.73
C LEU A 163 -7.23 15.08 19.55
N ALA A 164 -8.23 14.23 19.34
CA ALA A 164 -9.63 14.66 19.23
C ALA A 164 -10.09 15.39 20.50
N VAL A 165 -9.84 14.79 21.67
CA VAL A 165 -10.16 15.40 22.97
C VAL A 165 -9.45 16.75 23.13
N ALA A 166 -8.16 16.83 22.81
CA ALA A 166 -7.41 18.08 22.88
C ALA A 166 -8.00 19.18 21.97
N LEU A 167 -8.35 18.84 20.72
CA LEU A 167 -8.95 19.79 19.78
C LEU A 167 -10.31 20.32 20.26
N TYR A 168 -11.11 19.46 20.90
CA TYR A 168 -12.37 19.90 21.51
C TYR A 168 -12.13 20.93 22.62
N PHE A 169 -11.17 20.71 23.51
CA PHE A 169 -10.89 21.65 24.59
C PHE A 169 -10.16 22.92 24.13
N LEU A 170 -9.37 22.86 23.06
CA LEU A 170 -8.63 24.01 22.54
C LEU A 170 -9.49 24.95 21.69
N GLY A 171 -10.43 24.41 20.91
CA GLY A 171 -11.18 25.19 19.92
C GLY A 171 -12.67 24.88 19.84
N GLY A 172 -13.18 24.08 20.77
CA GLY A 172 -14.58 23.67 20.81
C GLY A 172 -14.95 22.66 19.74
N PHE A 173 -16.25 22.42 19.61
CA PHE A 173 -16.80 21.45 18.67
C PHE A 173 -16.43 21.73 17.20
N SER A 174 -16.36 23.01 16.79
CA SER A 174 -15.96 23.38 15.42
C SER A 174 -14.53 22.94 15.08
N MET A 175 -13.58 23.15 16.00
CA MET A 175 -12.20 22.71 15.78
C MET A 175 -12.07 21.18 15.82
N LEU A 176 -12.87 20.49 16.63
CA LEU A 176 -12.96 19.03 16.58
C LEU A 176 -13.48 18.55 15.21
N VAL A 177 -14.56 19.14 14.69
CA VAL A 177 -15.14 18.76 13.38
C VAL A 177 -14.12 18.93 12.26
N TRP A 178 -13.51 20.12 12.12
CA TRP A 178 -12.55 20.38 11.05
C TRP A 178 -11.18 19.74 11.30
N GLY A 179 -10.60 20.03 12.47
CA GLY A 179 -9.27 19.62 12.85
C GLY A 179 -9.12 18.12 13.06
N PHE A 180 -10.18 17.41 13.43
CA PHE A 180 -10.14 15.95 13.58
C PHE A 180 -10.94 15.24 12.50
N PHE A 181 -12.27 15.39 12.44
CA PHE A 181 -13.10 14.53 11.60
C PHE A 181 -12.87 14.77 10.09
N VAL A 182 -13.02 16.00 9.61
CA VAL A 182 -12.83 16.35 8.19
C VAL A 182 -11.42 16.01 7.72
N SER A 183 -10.41 16.48 8.44
CA SER A 183 -9.01 16.23 8.08
C SER A 183 -8.60 14.75 8.15
N THR A 184 -9.16 13.95 9.05
CA THR A 184 -8.92 12.48 9.06
C THR A 184 -9.60 11.81 7.87
N THR A 185 -10.84 12.18 7.55
CA THR A 185 -11.56 11.63 6.40
C THR A 185 -10.86 11.97 5.08
N LEU A 186 -10.41 13.22 4.92
CA LEU A 186 -9.58 13.62 3.78
C LEU A 186 -8.28 12.83 3.71
N LEU A 187 -7.62 12.60 4.85
CA LEU A 187 -6.39 11.81 4.95
C LEU A 187 -6.64 10.36 4.52
N TYR A 188 -7.70 9.71 5.01
CA TYR A 188 -8.09 8.36 4.61
C TYR A 188 -8.18 8.26 3.09
N HIS A 189 -9.02 9.08 2.47
CA HIS A 189 -9.17 9.04 1.02
C HIS A 189 -7.87 9.38 0.29
N GLY A 190 -7.11 10.38 0.76
CA GLY A 190 -5.79 10.70 0.22
C GLY A 190 -4.87 9.46 0.17
N THR A 191 -4.71 8.76 1.29
CA THR A 191 -3.88 7.54 1.34
C THR A 191 -4.47 6.39 0.53
N PHE A 192 -5.78 6.21 0.56
CA PHE A 192 -6.46 5.11 -0.13
C PHE A 192 -6.43 5.27 -1.65
N THR A 193 -6.28 6.49 -2.18
CA THR A 193 -6.04 6.69 -3.61
C THR A 193 -4.73 6.09 -4.09
N ILE A 194 -3.73 5.89 -3.21
CA ILE A 194 -2.48 5.22 -3.60
C ILE A 194 -2.71 3.73 -3.89
N ASN A 195 -3.56 3.07 -3.10
CA ASN A 195 -3.93 1.68 -3.37
C ASN A 195 -4.83 1.57 -4.62
N SER A 196 -5.73 2.53 -4.83
CA SER A 196 -6.72 2.46 -5.90
C SER A 196 -6.31 3.25 -7.16
N LEU A 197 -6.35 4.59 -7.11
CA LEU A 197 -6.09 5.45 -8.27
C LEU A 197 -4.67 5.31 -8.81
N SER A 198 -3.64 5.17 -7.96
CA SER A 198 -2.26 4.99 -8.45
C SER A 198 -2.01 3.63 -9.14
N HIS A 199 -3.00 2.74 -9.20
CA HIS A 199 -2.93 1.52 -10.01
C HIS A 199 -3.77 1.60 -11.31
N VAL A 200 -4.64 2.59 -11.44
CA VAL A 200 -5.55 2.73 -12.61
C VAL A 200 -5.37 4.03 -13.39
N PHE A 201 -4.82 5.09 -12.79
CA PHE A 201 -4.77 6.43 -13.37
C PHE A 201 -3.39 7.09 -13.21
N GLY A 202 -2.75 7.38 -14.33
CA GLY A 202 -1.42 7.99 -14.39
C GLY A 202 -0.56 7.36 -15.47
N SER A 203 0.75 7.53 -15.36
CA SER A 203 1.73 7.07 -16.34
C SER A 203 2.69 6.03 -15.78
N ARG A 204 3.20 5.14 -16.63
CA ARG A 204 4.25 4.18 -16.29
C ARG A 204 5.52 4.54 -17.04
N ARG A 205 6.59 4.76 -16.29
CA ARG A 205 7.93 5.02 -16.81
C ARG A 205 8.78 3.75 -16.81
N TYR A 206 8.63 2.93 -15.78
CA TYR A 206 9.43 1.73 -15.56
C TYR A 206 8.58 0.47 -15.70
N LYS A 207 9.21 -0.59 -16.23
CA LYS A 207 8.63 -1.94 -16.25
C LYS A 207 8.57 -2.47 -14.81
N THR A 208 7.36 -2.66 -14.30
CA THR A 208 7.08 -3.33 -13.01
C THR A 208 6.17 -4.53 -13.25
N THR A 209 6.11 -5.46 -12.30
CA THR A 209 5.23 -6.65 -12.35
C THR A 209 3.77 -6.34 -12.02
N ASP A 210 3.48 -5.11 -11.62
CA ASP A 210 2.17 -4.62 -11.20
C ASP A 210 1.66 -3.50 -12.11
N THR A 211 0.54 -2.90 -11.71
CA THR A 211 -0.13 -1.81 -12.40
C THR A 211 0.13 -0.42 -11.80
N SER A 212 1.13 -0.28 -10.93
CA SER A 212 1.51 1.01 -10.33
C SER A 212 1.78 2.08 -11.39
N ARG A 213 1.36 3.32 -11.11
CA ARG A 213 1.40 4.50 -11.98
C ARG A 213 1.82 5.75 -11.24
N ASN A 214 2.62 6.57 -11.92
CA ASN A 214 2.98 7.90 -11.49
C ASN A 214 1.85 8.89 -11.79
N ASN A 215 1.50 9.71 -10.81
CA ASN A 215 0.49 10.75 -10.90
C ASN A 215 0.92 11.97 -10.05
N TRP A 216 1.15 13.10 -10.72
CA TRP A 216 1.66 14.31 -10.07
C TRP A 216 0.66 14.95 -9.10
N LEU A 217 -0.64 14.86 -9.38
CA LEU A 217 -1.68 15.41 -8.51
C LEU A 217 -1.77 14.58 -7.23
N LEU A 218 -1.77 13.25 -7.36
CA LEU A 218 -1.68 12.37 -6.20
C LEU A 218 -0.40 12.61 -5.42
N ALA A 219 0.74 12.82 -6.09
CA ALA A 219 2.00 13.12 -5.43
C ALA A 219 1.94 14.40 -4.61
N LEU A 220 1.26 15.45 -5.10
CA LEU A 220 1.09 16.68 -4.35
C LEU A 220 0.26 16.49 -3.07
N ILE A 221 -0.92 15.87 -3.18
CA ILE A 221 -1.82 15.71 -2.03
C ILE A 221 -1.28 14.67 -1.02
N THR A 222 -0.53 13.67 -1.49
CA THR A 222 0.08 12.63 -0.64
C THR A 222 1.53 12.91 -0.29
N LEU A 223 2.03 14.13 -0.49
CA LEU A 223 3.40 14.51 -0.13
C LEU A 223 4.50 13.65 -0.78
N GLY A 224 4.26 13.08 -1.96
CA GLY A 224 5.23 12.35 -2.79
C GLY A 224 4.81 10.95 -3.20
N GLU A 225 3.76 10.37 -2.60
CA GLU A 225 3.38 8.96 -2.80
C GLU A 225 2.77 8.65 -4.17
N GLY A 226 2.33 9.69 -4.88
CA GLY A 226 1.84 9.56 -6.25
C GLY A 226 2.91 9.19 -7.27
N TRP A 227 4.21 9.22 -6.95
CA TRP A 227 5.26 8.66 -7.81
C TRP A 227 5.35 7.13 -7.68
N HIS A 228 4.19 6.48 -7.77
CA HIS A 228 3.99 5.10 -7.36
C HIS A 228 4.67 4.08 -8.27
N ASN A 229 4.78 4.37 -9.57
CA ASN A 229 5.53 3.49 -10.50
C ASN A 229 7.04 3.57 -10.27
N ASN A 230 7.58 4.75 -9.93
CA ASN A 230 8.98 4.87 -9.51
C ASN A 230 9.21 4.04 -8.23
N HIS A 231 8.31 4.20 -7.27
CA HIS A 231 8.35 3.52 -5.99
C HIS A 231 8.30 1.99 -6.15
N HIS A 232 7.34 1.44 -6.89
CA HIS A 232 7.24 0.00 -7.12
C HIS A 232 8.41 -0.57 -7.93
N TYR A 233 9.04 0.25 -8.79
CA TYR A 233 10.24 -0.17 -9.52
C TYR A 233 11.47 -0.29 -8.61
N TYR A 234 11.65 0.64 -7.66
CA TYR A 234 12.79 0.62 -6.74
C TYR A 234 12.43 1.18 -5.34
N GLN A 235 11.72 0.34 -4.59
CA GLN A 235 11.00 0.70 -3.35
C GLN A 235 11.87 1.11 -2.16
N ASN A 236 13.16 0.75 -2.16
CA ASN A 236 14.07 1.02 -1.06
C ASN A 236 14.76 2.39 -1.21
N THR A 237 13.98 3.41 -1.53
CA THR A 237 14.44 4.79 -1.73
C THR A 237 13.66 5.75 -0.84
N ALA A 238 14.37 6.74 -0.30
CA ALA A 238 13.81 7.78 0.56
C ALA A 238 13.07 8.83 -0.26
N ASN A 239 13.40 8.96 -1.54
CA ASN A 239 12.70 9.78 -2.52
C ASN A 239 11.96 8.88 -3.52
N GLN A 240 10.68 9.14 -3.71
CA GLN A 240 9.89 8.52 -4.78
C GLN A 240 9.85 9.43 -6.02
N GLY A 241 9.95 10.75 -5.83
CA GLY A 241 10.27 11.69 -6.90
C GLY A 241 11.77 11.63 -7.22
N TRP A 242 12.12 11.20 -8.43
CA TRP A 242 13.50 10.93 -8.85
C TRP A 242 14.10 12.05 -9.71
N PHE A 243 13.25 12.88 -10.30
CA PHE A 243 13.65 13.99 -11.14
C PHE A 243 13.31 15.32 -10.47
N TRP A 244 13.98 16.41 -10.86
CA TRP A 244 13.84 17.71 -10.19
C TRP A 244 12.41 18.29 -10.25
N TRP A 245 11.63 17.91 -11.27
CA TRP A 245 10.23 18.30 -11.43
C TRP A 245 9.25 17.38 -10.65
N GLU A 246 9.73 16.27 -10.09
CA GLU A 246 8.91 15.33 -9.32
C GLU A 246 8.88 15.75 -7.85
N VAL A 247 7.92 16.61 -7.52
CA VAL A 247 7.76 17.14 -6.15
C VAL A 247 7.51 16.01 -5.16
N ASP A 248 8.36 15.93 -4.14
CA ASP A 248 8.30 14.93 -3.07
C ASP A 248 8.55 15.62 -1.71
N LEU A 249 7.47 16.16 -1.13
CA LEU A 249 7.54 16.96 0.10
C LEU A 249 8.02 16.14 1.30
N SER A 250 7.68 14.85 1.34
CA SER A 250 8.16 13.95 2.38
C SER A 250 9.68 13.77 2.29
N TYR A 251 10.23 13.58 1.08
CA TYR A 251 11.69 13.50 0.92
C TYR A 251 12.39 14.80 1.29
N TYR A 252 11.84 15.96 0.91
CA TYR A 252 12.43 17.25 1.23
C TYR A 252 12.52 17.46 2.75
N SER A 253 11.47 17.09 3.48
CA SER A 253 11.48 17.14 4.94
C SER A 253 12.49 16.16 5.55
N LEU A 254 12.62 14.92 5.02
CA LEU A 254 13.63 13.96 5.47
C LEU A 254 15.05 14.48 5.20
N LYS A 255 15.27 15.15 4.07
CA LYS A 255 16.55 15.78 3.76
C LYS A 255 16.88 16.90 4.75
N ALA A 256 15.91 17.75 5.09
CA ALA A 256 16.10 18.78 6.11
C ALA A 256 16.40 18.17 7.51
N LEU A 257 15.66 17.12 7.89
CA LEU A 257 15.89 16.39 9.14
C LEU A 257 17.28 15.72 9.18
N SER A 258 17.86 15.41 8.02
CA SER A 258 19.21 14.86 7.95
C SER A 258 20.29 15.88 8.28
N TRP A 259 20.06 17.17 7.99
CA TRP A 259 20.99 18.25 8.30
C TRP A 259 21.13 18.51 9.80
N VAL A 260 20.08 18.18 10.57
CA VAL A 260 20.09 18.27 12.04
C VAL A 260 20.34 16.93 12.74
N GLY A 261 20.68 15.89 11.97
CA GLY A 261 21.08 14.57 12.52
C GLY A 261 19.94 13.70 13.06
N LEU A 262 18.66 14.07 12.85
CA LEU A 262 17.52 13.25 13.29
C LEU A 262 17.35 11.99 12.43
N VAL A 263 17.73 12.08 11.15
CA VAL A 263 17.77 10.97 10.21
C VAL A 263 19.10 10.92 9.47
N SER A 264 19.49 9.77 8.95
CA SER A 264 20.73 9.62 8.19
C SER A 264 20.62 8.52 7.13
N LYS A 265 21.63 8.41 6.27
CA LYS A 265 21.73 7.38 5.21
C LYS A 265 20.46 7.27 4.36
N LEU A 266 19.95 8.42 3.90
CA LEU A 266 18.82 8.46 2.96
C LEU A 266 19.24 7.75 1.67
N ARG A 267 18.57 6.66 1.34
CA ARG A 267 18.80 5.90 0.11
C ARG A 267 18.17 6.63 -1.06
N THR A 268 18.90 6.77 -2.15
CA THR A 268 18.39 7.35 -3.40
C THR A 268 18.74 6.42 -4.54
N PRO A 269 17.95 6.39 -5.63
CA PRO A 269 18.29 5.56 -6.79
C PRO A 269 19.58 6.08 -7.45
N SER A 270 20.38 5.17 -8.02
CA SER A 270 21.53 5.59 -8.83
C SER A 270 21.05 6.16 -10.18
N GLU A 271 21.89 6.95 -10.84
CA GLU A 271 21.56 7.48 -12.18
C GLU A 271 21.35 6.35 -13.20
N GLN A 272 22.04 5.21 -13.05
CA GLN A 272 21.80 4.04 -13.88
C GLN A 272 20.36 3.51 -13.70
N VAL A 273 19.89 3.39 -12.46
CA VAL A 273 18.52 2.94 -12.15
C VAL A 273 17.49 3.94 -12.68
N LYS A 274 17.71 5.23 -12.45
CA LYS A 274 16.82 6.30 -12.93
C LYS A 274 16.69 6.30 -14.46
N ASN A 275 17.77 6.06 -15.18
CA ASN A 275 17.80 6.22 -16.64
C ASN A 275 17.57 4.90 -17.41
N VAL A 276 17.21 3.80 -16.75
CA VAL A 276 16.89 2.52 -17.43
C VAL A 276 15.82 2.69 -18.51
N TYR A 277 14.80 3.52 -18.26
CA TYR A 277 13.70 3.73 -19.21
C TYR A 277 14.13 4.32 -20.55
N LEU A 278 15.31 4.97 -20.63
CA LEU A 278 15.86 5.49 -21.88
C LEU A 278 16.27 4.37 -22.85
N LYS A 279 16.50 3.16 -22.33
CA LYS A 279 16.82 1.97 -23.14
C LYS A 279 15.59 1.33 -23.77
N TYR A 280 14.39 1.74 -23.36
CA TYR A 280 13.15 1.16 -23.88
C TYR A 280 12.82 1.71 -25.26
N THR A 281 12.38 0.83 -26.16
CA THR A 281 11.89 1.26 -27.47
C THR A 281 10.63 2.12 -27.32
N PRO A 282 10.27 2.93 -28.33
CA PRO A 282 9.01 3.67 -28.32
C PRO A 282 7.79 2.77 -28.09
N GLU A 283 7.78 1.58 -28.70
CA GLU A 283 6.70 0.60 -28.60
C GLU A 283 6.59 0.06 -27.17
N GLU A 284 7.72 -0.24 -26.53
CA GLU A 284 7.73 -0.68 -25.13
C GLU A 284 7.19 0.40 -24.18
N ARG A 285 7.54 1.67 -24.41
CA ARG A 285 7.03 2.81 -23.62
C ARG A 285 5.53 3.04 -23.84
N ALA A 286 5.06 2.88 -25.08
CA ALA A 286 3.63 2.95 -25.40
C ALA A 286 2.86 1.80 -24.74
N ALA A 287 3.38 0.57 -24.81
CA ALA A 287 2.76 -0.61 -24.21
C ALA A 287 2.62 -0.49 -22.68
N LEU A 288 3.59 0.13 -22.00
CA LEU A 288 3.51 0.40 -20.55
C LEU A 288 2.31 1.29 -20.17
N ASN A 289 1.93 2.21 -21.04
CA ASN A 289 0.87 3.19 -20.82
C ASN A 289 -0.44 2.83 -21.50
N ALA A 290 -0.50 1.68 -22.17
CA ALA A 290 -1.74 1.19 -22.76
C ALA A 290 -2.83 1.06 -21.67
N PRO A 291 -4.10 1.39 -21.99
CA PRO A 291 -5.20 1.23 -21.05
C PRO A 291 -5.25 -0.22 -20.56
N LEU A 292 -5.12 -0.44 -19.24
CA LEU A 292 -5.31 -1.77 -18.63
C LEU A 292 -6.74 -2.28 -18.84
N PHE A 293 -7.66 -1.34 -18.96
CA PHE A 293 -9.07 -1.56 -19.24
C PHE A 293 -9.42 -0.74 -20.48
N SER A 294 -9.71 -1.43 -21.57
CA SER A 294 -10.56 -0.85 -22.61
C SER A 294 -12.00 -0.97 -22.09
N TRP A 295 -12.60 0.15 -21.67
CA TRP A 295 -14.04 0.23 -21.36
C TRP A 295 -14.90 -0.10 -22.60
N SER A 296 -14.31 -0.06 -23.79
CA SER A 296 -14.94 -0.33 -25.08
C SER A 296 -14.65 -1.72 -25.65
N ALA A 297 -13.81 -2.53 -25.03
CA ALA A 297 -13.55 -3.89 -25.50
C ALA A 297 -14.78 -4.74 -25.14
N PRO A 298 -15.53 -5.24 -26.14
CA PRO A 298 -16.73 -6.02 -25.86
C PRO A 298 -16.38 -7.18 -24.92
N LEU A 299 -17.29 -7.52 -24.00
CA LEU A 299 -17.14 -8.67 -23.09
C LEU A 299 -16.70 -9.95 -23.85
N ALA A 300 -17.15 -10.08 -25.09
CA ALA A 300 -16.78 -11.13 -26.04
C ALA A 300 -15.27 -11.17 -26.35
N ALA A 301 -14.60 -10.02 -26.51
CA ALA A 301 -13.17 -9.94 -26.76
C ALA A 301 -12.34 -10.36 -25.52
N ARG A 302 -12.82 -10.01 -24.32
CA ARG A 302 -12.18 -10.42 -23.04
C ARG A 302 -12.33 -11.93 -22.83
N LYS A 303 -13.52 -12.47 -23.10
CA LYS A 303 -13.79 -13.92 -23.07
C LYS A 303 -12.91 -14.67 -24.08
N LYS A 304 -12.83 -14.19 -25.32
CA LYS A 304 -12.00 -14.78 -26.37
C LYS A 304 -10.51 -14.78 -26.03
N ALA A 305 -10.01 -13.68 -25.45
CA ALA A 305 -8.61 -13.61 -25.01
C ALA A 305 -8.31 -14.54 -23.82
N ALA A 306 -9.26 -14.70 -22.89
CA ALA A 306 -9.14 -15.67 -21.80
C ALA A 306 -9.16 -17.12 -22.31
N GLU A 307 -10.07 -17.45 -23.23
CA GLU A 307 -10.16 -18.76 -23.88
C GLU A 307 -8.87 -19.09 -24.65
N GLN A 308 -8.26 -18.12 -25.34
CA GLN A 308 -6.99 -18.31 -26.04
C GLN A 308 -5.83 -18.60 -25.08
N LYS A 309 -5.79 -17.95 -23.91
CA LYS A 309 -4.78 -18.22 -22.88
C LYS A 309 -4.94 -19.61 -22.26
N VAL A 310 -6.18 -20.05 -22.02
CA VAL A 310 -6.46 -21.40 -21.53
C VAL A 310 -6.03 -22.44 -22.56
N LYS A 311 -6.40 -22.28 -23.83
CA LYS A 311 -5.96 -23.18 -24.91
C LYS A 311 -4.44 -23.27 -25.04
N ALA A 312 -3.75 -22.14 -24.99
CA ALA A 312 -2.28 -22.13 -25.05
C ALA A 312 -1.63 -22.81 -23.83
N ALA A 313 -2.28 -22.77 -22.66
CA ALA A 313 -1.81 -23.49 -21.47
C ALA A 313 -2.08 -25.00 -21.59
N GLU A 314 -3.26 -25.39 -22.08
CA GLU A 314 -3.61 -26.79 -22.35
C GLU A 314 -2.66 -27.43 -23.37
N GLU A 315 -2.30 -26.68 -24.42
CA GLU A 315 -1.37 -27.13 -25.45
C GLU A 315 0.03 -27.36 -24.88
N LYS A 316 0.54 -26.43 -24.06
CA LYS A 316 1.82 -26.60 -23.35
C LYS A 316 1.82 -27.80 -22.40
N VAL A 317 0.72 -28.03 -21.69
CA VAL A 317 0.58 -29.21 -20.81
C VAL A 317 0.59 -30.49 -21.64
N ARG A 318 -0.10 -30.50 -22.78
CA ARG A 318 -0.13 -31.65 -23.69
C ARG A 318 1.25 -31.95 -24.29
N GLU A 319 1.98 -30.92 -24.72
CA GLU A 319 3.36 -31.05 -25.20
C GLU A 319 4.29 -31.61 -24.11
N ALA A 320 4.16 -31.12 -22.87
CA ALA A 320 4.94 -31.61 -21.74
C ALA A 320 4.63 -33.08 -21.40
N LEU A 321 3.35 -33.48 -21.48
CA LEU A 321 2.93 -34.87 -21.26
C LEU A 321 3.41 -35.80 -22.38
N ALA A 322 3.37 -35.35 -23.64
CA ALA A 322 3.89 -36.12 -24.77
C ALA A 322 5.41 -36.32 -24.66
N ALA A 323 6.16 -35.27 -24.35
CA ALA A 323 7.60 -35.35 -24.12
C ALA A 323 7.96 -36.28 -22.95
N ALA A 324 7.14 -36.32 -21.90
CA ALA A 324 7.31 -37.25 -20.78
C ALA A 324 7.05 -38.71 -21.19
N ALA A 325 6.00 -38.97 -21.99
CA ALA A 325 5.68 -40.30 -22.48
C ALA A 325 6.78 -40.89 -23.37
N ASP A 326 7.40 -40.07 -24.24
CA ASP A 326 8.51 -40.48 -25.11
C ASP A 326 9.82 -40.76 -24.33
N SER A 327 9.91 -40.31 -23.07
CA SER A 327 11.06 -40.54 -22.19
C SER A 327 10.94 -41.77 -21.29
N LEU A 328 9.82 -42.50 -21.35
CA LEU A 328 9.63 -43.73 -20.58
C LEU A 328 10.41 -44.89 -21.23
N PRO A 329 11.28 -45.59 -20.48
CA PRO A 329 12.00 -46.74 -21.02
C PRO A 329 11.02 -47.86 -21.41
N SER A 330 11.20 -48.42 -22.60
CA SER A 330 10.47 -49.59 -23.10
C SER A 330 10.51 -50.70 -22.04
N ALA A 331 9.33 -51.19 -21.65
CA ALA A 331 9.20 -52.32 -20.75
C ALA A 331 9.86 -53.55 -21.40
N GLN A 332 11.02 -53.96 -20.89
CA GLN A 332 11.63 -55.23 -21.26
C GLN A 332 10.71 -56.36 -20.77
N GLU A 333 10.24 -57.18 -21.69
CA GLU A 333 9.50 -58.40 -21.37
C GLU A 333 10.32 -59.29 -20.44
N PRO A 334 9.71 -59.88 -19.39
CA PRO A 334 10.40 -60.78 -18.50
C PRO A 334 10.79 -62.06 -19.25
N GLN A 335 12.08 -62.22 -19.51
CA GLN A 335 12.63 -63.45 -20.07
C GLN A 335 12.50 -64.60 -19.06
N GLY A 336 11.63 -65.56 -19.41
CA GLY A 336 11.79 -67.00 -19.24
C GLY A 336 12.41 -67.52 -17.95
N LEU A 337 11.55 -67.88 -16.99
CA LEU A 337 11.85 -68.91 -15.98
C LEU A 337 10.77 -69.98 -16.06
N LEU A 338 10.91 -70.92 -17.00
CA LEU A 338 10.31 -72.25 -16.91
C LEU A 338 11.05 -73.23 -17.83
N LYS A 339 11.79 -74.16 -17.21
CA LYS A 339 12.05 -75.54 -17.68
C LYS A 339 12.93 -76.27 -16.65
N PRO A 340 12.82 -77.61 -16.52
CA PRO A 340 11.64 -78.48 -16.58
C PRO A 340 11.04 -78.75 -15.19
#